data_AF-A0A934ZIN1-F1
#
_entry.id   AF-A0A934ZIN1-F1
#
_cell.length_a   1.000
_cell.length_b   1.000
_cell.length_c   1.000
_cell.angle_alpha   90.00
_cell.angle_beta   90.00
_cell.angle_gamma   90.00
#
_symmetry.space_group_name_H-M   'P 1'
#
loop_
_entity.id
_entity.type
_entity.pdbx_description
1 polymer ?
#
loop_
_entity_poly.entity_id
_entity_poly.type
_entity_poly.pdbx_seq_one_letter_code
_entity_poly.pdbx_strand_id
1 'polypeptide(L)'
;MTESSLAESPDDTHTGIRLLASFSFSILMTVVLVACGRPPIAYMASPTAATPSPAHAPGCDFGVTATIPAGYEEVGTLVYGSRTLSSYRASRDPVEFKDAVRADVCSMGGDLVVTQVDAQGTIVRAAVLRRLATP
;
A
#
# COMPACT_ATOMS: atom_id res chain seq x y z
N MET A 1 -72.97 2.31 12.98
CA MET A 1 -73.05 3.67 13.54
C MET A 1 -72.91 3.53 15.05
N THR A 2 -71.75 3.92 15.59
CA THR A 2 -71.26 4.01 17.00
C THR A 2 -69.78 3.57 16.96
N GLU A 3 -68.78 4.22 17.53
CA GLU A 3 -68.61 5.39 18.40
C GLU A 3 -67.22 6.01 18.10
N SER A 4 -67.14 7.34 18.03
CA SER A 4 -65.88 8.09 18.06
C SER A 4 -65.59 8.50 19.50
N SER A 5 -64.42 8.17 20.03
CA SER A 5 -63.99 8.59 21.37
C SER A 5 -63.07 9.82 21.31
N LEU A 6 -63.41 10.76 22.20
CA LEU A 6 -62.81 12.05 22.59
C LEU A 6 -61.27 12.03 22.78
N ALA A 7 -60.55 13.10 22.40
CA ALA A 7 -60.19 14.31 23.20
C ALA A 7 -59.27 13.97 24.39
N GLU A 8 -58.19 14.69 24.70
CA GLU A 8 -58.16 16.11 25.05
C GLU A 8 -56.70 16.59 25.16
N SER A 9 -56.45 17.85 24.81
CA SER A 9 -55.17 18.56 24.91
C SER A 9 -55.24 19.54 26.08
N PRO A 10 -54.17 19.70 26.87
CA PRO A 10 -53.97 20.92 27.65
C PRO A 10 -52.73 21.70 27.18
N ASP A 11 -53.01 22.95 26.81
CA ASP A 11 -52.11 24.09 26.65
C ASP A 11 -51.77 24.66 28.05
N ASP A 12 -50.52 25.02 28.33
CA ASP A 12 -50.19 26.34 28.93
C ASP A 12 -48.68 26.58 29.14
N THR A 13 -48.15 27.47 28.30
CA THR A 13 -47.33 28.67 28.58
C THR A 13 -46.51 28.76 29.88
N HIS A 14 -45.17 28.90 29.76
CA HIS A 14 -44.37 29.82 30.58
C HIS A 14 -42.99 30.16 29.93
N THR A 15 -42.92 31.36 29.37
CA THR A 15 -41.87 32.39 29.48
C THR A 15 -40.42 31.96 29.78
N GLY A 16 -39.49 32.22 28.83
CA GLY A 16 -38.06 32.17 29.09
C GLY A 16 -37.16 32.57 27.91
N ILE A 17 -37.06 33.87 27.60
CA ILE A 17 -36.01 34.43 26.74
C ILE A 17 -34.67 34.37 27.50
N ARG A 18 -33.69 33.58 27.02
CA ARG A 18 -32.25 33.79 27.35
C ARG A 18 -31.32 33.38 26.21
N LEU A 19 -30.62 34.40 25.70
CA LEU A 19 -29.20 34.46 25.32
C LEU A 19 -28.56 33.32 24.51
N LEU A 20 -28.19 33.67 23.28
CA LEU A 20 -26.87 33.51 22.66
C LEU A 20 -25.87 32.59 23.39
N ALA A 21 -25.52 31.46 22.75
CA ALA A 21 -24.23 30.82 22.96
C ALA A 21 -23.77 30.15 21.65
N SER A 22 -22.96 30.89 20.90
CA SER A 22 -22.05 30.35 19.90
C SER A 22 -21.22 29.21 20.51
N PHE A 23 -21.36 28.00 19.99
CA PHE A 23 -20.35 26.95 20.15
C PHE A 23 -19.89 26.50 18.77
N SER A 24 -18.92 27.26 18.28
CA SER A 24 -17.99 26.85 17.25
C SER A 24 -17.17 25.64 17.71
N PHE A 25 -16.83 24.79 16.73
CA PHE A 25 -15.72 23.83 16.74
C PHE A 25 -15.83 22.60 17.67
N SER A 26 -16.19 21.47 17.07
CA SER A 26 -15.38 20.27 17.23
C SER A 26 -15.26 19.58 15.89
N ILE A 27 -14.07 19.75 15.31
CA ILE A 27 -13.63 19.16 14.05
C ILE A 27 -13.85 17.66 14.11
N LEU A 28 -14.69 17.17 13.20
CA LEU A 28 -14.79 15.76 12.85
C LEU A 28 -13.39 15.32 12.39
N MET A 29 -12.62 14.67 13.26
CA MET A 29 -11.33 14.09 12.92
C MET A 29 -11.58 12.82 12.11
N THR A 30 -11.91 13.01 10.82
CA THR A 30 -12.04 11.93 9.86
C THR A 30 -10.64 11.41 9.56
N VAL A 31 -10.22 10.36 10.28
CA VAL A 31 -9.05 9.57 9.91
C VAL A 31 -9.39 8.82 8.62
N VAL A 32 -9.13 9.47 7.48
CA VAL A 32 -9.11 8.79 6.19
C VAL A 32 -7.84 7.95 6.18
N LEU A 33 -7.94 6.71 6.66
CA LEU A 33 -7.00 5.67 6.28
C LEU A 33 -7.18 5.49 4.77
N VAL A 34 -6.41 6.25 3.98
CA VAL A 34 -6.11 5.92 2.59
C VAL A 34 -5.32 4.63 2.66
N ALA A 35 -6.05 3.51 2.79
CA ALA A 35 -5.56 2.22 2.37
C ALA A 35 -5.38 2.37 0.86
N CYS A 36 -4.22 2.88 0.44
CA CYS A 36 -3.74 2.71 -0.92
C CYS A 36 -3.90 1.22 -1.21
N GLY A 37 -4.89 0.89 -2.04
CA GLY A 37 -5.16 -0.45 -2.51
C GLY A 37 -3.95 -0.92 -3.30
N ARG A 38 -2.92 -1.39 -2.59
CA ARG A 38 -1.83 -2.11 -3.20
C ARG A 38 -2.46 -3.38 -3.79
N PRO A 39 -2.26 -3.66 -5.08
CA PRO A 39 -2.64 -4.96 -5.61
C PRO A 39 -1.99 -6.03 -4.73
N PRO A 40 -2.71 -7.11 -4.37
CA PRO A 40 -2.13 -8.20 -3.60
C PRO A 40 -0.77 -8.62 -4.16
N ILE A 41 0.26 -8.58 -3.34
CA ILE A 41 1.64 -8.74 -3.82
C ILE A 41 1.88 -10.23 -4.07
N ALA A 42 2.18 -10.60 -5.32
CA ALA A 42 2.56 -11.97 -5.70
C ALA A 42 3.94 -12.37 -5.18
N TYR A 43 4.76 -11.39 -4.80
CA TYR A 43 6.14 -11.55 -4.38
C TYR A 43 6.29 -11.21 -2.91
N MET A 44 7.04 -12.04 -2.19
CA MET A 44 7.48 -11.74 -0.84
C MET A 44 8.87 -11.12 -0.91
N ALA A 45 8.97 -9.89 -0.41
CA ALA A 45 10.24 -9.21 -0.23
C ALA A 45 10.93 -9.66 1.06
N SER A 46 12.23 -9.94 0.97
CA SER A 46 13.08 -10.29 2.10
C SER A 46 14.42 -9.55 1.98
N PRO A 47 14.78 -8.67 2.93
CA PRO A 47 16.08 -8.01 2.95
C PRO A 47 17.22 -9.03 3.13
N THR A 48 18.33 -8.83 2.44
CA THR A 48 19.53 -9.69 2.55
C THR A 48 20.77 -8.93 3.02
N ALA A 49 20.77 -7.59 2.98
CA ALA A 49 21.85 -6.80 3.52
C ALA A 49 21.91 -6.86 5.06
N ALA A 50 23.12 -7.02 5.60
CA ALA A 50 23.37 -6.98 7.05
C ALA A 50 23.15 -5.57 7.65
N THR A 51 23.26 -4.52 6.83
CA THR A 51 22.99 -3.14 7.22
C THR A 51 21.85 -2.59 6.38
N PRO A 52 20.82 -1.96 6.98
CA PRO A 52 19.75 -1.33 6.23
C PRO A 52 20.30 -0.28 5.27
N SER A 53 19.90 -0.39 4.00
CA SER A 53 20.19 0.64 3.01
C SER A 53 19.20 1.79 3.17
N PRO A 54 19.60 3.05 2.88
CA PRO A 54 18.65 4.15 2.80
C PRO A 54 17.58 3.84 1.76
N ALA A 55 16.31 3.95 2.15
CA ALA A 55 15.19 3.77 1.22
C ALA A 55 15.16 4.91 0.19
N HIS A 56 14.74 4.59 -1.03
CA HIS A 56 14.41 5.59 -2.04
C HIS A 56 13.02 6.19 -1.80
N ALA A 57 12.72 7.28 -2.52
CA ALA A 57 11.37 7.83 -2.54
C ALA A 57 10.34 6.78 -3.00
N PRO A 58 9.10 6.82 -2.49
CA PRO A 58 8.02 5.96 -2.98
C PRO A 58 7.86 6.12 -4.49
N GLY A 59 7.82 5.00 -5.22
CA GLY A 59 7.65 5.03 -6.67
C GLY A 59 8.94 5.28 -7.47
N CYS A 60 10.11 5.14 -6.85
CA CYS A 60 11.41 5.22 -7.51
C CYS A 60 11.48 4.41 -8.82
N ASP A 61 12.40 4.85 -9.68
CA ASP A 61 12.79 4.10 -10.87
C ASP A 61 13.97 3.17 -10.57
N PHE A 62 13.90 1.98 -11.14
CA PHE A 62 14.95 0.97 -11.06
C PHE A 62 15.03 0.21 -12.38
N GLY A 63 16.21 -0.34 -12.67
CA GLY A 63 16.42 -1.19 -13.85
C GLY A 63 15.94 -2.62 -13.59
N VAL A 64 15.62 -3.35 -14.66
CA VAL A 64 15.37 -4.80 -14.62
C VAL A 64 16.28 -5.47 -15.63
N THR A 65 16.99 -6.52 -15.22
CA THR A 65 17.93 -7.26 -16.07
C THR A 65 17.92 -8.75 -15.72
N ALA A 66 18.55 -9.58 -16.56
CA ALA A 66 18.77 -11.00 -16.31
C ALA A 66 20.18 -11.30 -15.80
N THR A 67 21.07 -10.30 -15.74
CA THR A 67 22.48 -10.50 -15.38
C THR A 67 22.93 -9.43 -14.39
N ILE A 68 23.70 -9.83 -13.38
CA ILE A 68 24.25 -8.93 -12.37
C ILE A 68 25.43 -8.15 -13.00
N PRO A 69 25.34 -6.82 -13.16
CA PRO A 69 26.47 -6.00 -13.57
C PRO A 69 27.45 -5.77 -12.41
N ALA A 70 28.70 -5.45 -12.73
CA ALA A 70 29.70 -5.06 -11.73
C ALA A 70 29.33 -3.73 -11.07
N GLY A 71 29.79 -3.51 -9.83
CA GLY A 71 29.53 -2.28 -9.07
C GLY A 71 28.17 -2.25 -8.38
N TYR A 72 27.58 -3.42 -8.13
CA TYR A 72 26.31 -3.57 -7.41
C TYR A 72 26.46 -4.60 -6.29
N GLU A 73 25.66 -4.44 -5.24
CA GLU A 73 25.52 -5.41 -4.15
C GLU A 73 24.05 -5.80 -3.97
N GLU A 74 23.81 -7.02 -3.49
CA GLU A 74 22.44 -7.47 -3.17
C GLU A 74 21.99 -6.91 -1.83
N VAL A 75 20.81 -6.28 -1.84
CA VAL A 75 20.17 -5.71 -0.63
C VAL A 75 18.89 -6.44 -0.24
N GLY A 76 18.31 -7.20 -1.16
CA GLY A 76 17.14 -8.02 -0.87
C GLY A 76 16.82 -9.00 -1.98
N THR A 77 15.80 -9.80 -1.71
CA THR A 77 15.26 -10.79 -2.63
C THR A 77 13.75 -10.69 -2.69
N LEU A 78 13.21 -10.95 -3.86
CA LEU A 78 11.79 -11.03 -4.14
C LEU A 78 11.53 -12.47 -4.57
N VAL A 79 10.72 -13.20 -3.80
CA VAL A 79 10.39 -14.60 -4.11
C VAL A 79 8.91 -14.68 -4.41
N TYR A 80 8.54 -15.31 -5.52
CA TYR A 80 7.13 -15.57 -5.79
C TYR A 80 6.55 -16.42 -4.66
N GLY A 81 5.59 -15.86 -3.94
CA GLY A 81 4.99 -16.47 -2.77
C GLY A 81 3.48 -16.31 -2.86
N SER A 82 2.79 -17.42 -3.11
CA SER A 82 1.32 -17.48 -3.13
C SER A 82 0.75 -17.16 -1.74
N ARG A 83 0.64 -15.87 -1.38
CA ARG A 83 -0.22 -15.47 -0.27
C ARG A 83 -1.67 -15.49 -0.75
N THR A 84 -2.28 -16.66 -0.57
CA THR A 84 -3.70 -16.80 -0.21
C THR A 84 -4.77 -16.23 -1.15
N LEU A 85 -4.48 -15.98 -2.42
CA LEU A 85 -5.51 -15.64 -3.41
C LEU A 85 -5.25 -16.38 -4.71
N SER A 86 -6.14 -17.33 -5.03
CA SER A 86 -6.11 -18.23 -6.21
C SER A 86 -6.06 -17.50 -7.58
N SER A 87 -6.16 -16.17 -7.59
CA SER A 87 -6.11 -15.31 -8.76
C SER A 87 -4.75 -14.68 -9.06
N TYR A 88 -3.76 -14.79 -8.16
CA TYR A 88 -2.45 -14.14 -8.34
C TYR A 88 -1.43 -15.04 -9.02
N ARG A 89 -1.21 -14.77 -10.31
CA ARG A 89 -0.17 -15.42 -11.10
C ARG A 89 1.12 -14.60 -11.03
N ALA A 90 2.25 -15.28 -10.96
CA ALA A 90 3.54 -14.64 -11.19
C ALA A 90 3.53 -14.01 -12.59
N SER A 91 4.10 -12.81 -12.72
CA SER A 91 4.02 -12.08 -13.97
C SER A 91 5.06 -12.61 -14.97
N ARG A 92 4.62 -12.63 -16.24
CA ARG A 92 5.49 -12.86 -17.41
C ARG A 92 5.83 -11.55 -18.12
N ASP A 93 5.14 -10.46 -17.77
CA ASP A 93 5.37 -9.13 -18.30
C ASP A 93 6.34 -8.36 -17.38
N PRO A 94 7.51 -7.95 -17.89
CA PRO A 94 8.44 -7.13 -17.12
C PRO A 94 7.84 -5.83 -16.58
N VAL A 95 6.87 -5.22 -17.27
CA VAL A 95 6.23 -3.97 -16.85
C VAL A 95 5.33 -4.21 -15.63
N GLU A 96 4.44 -5.21 -15.71
CA GLU A 96 3.60 -5.61 -14.59
C GLU A 96 4.43 -6.06 -13.39
N PHE A 97 5.50 -6.82 -13.62
CA PHE A 97 6.42 -7.22 -12.56
C PHE A 97 7.04 -5.99 -11.88
N LYS A 98 7.56 -5.04 -12.67
CA LYS A 98 8.19 -3.82 -12.17
C LYS A 98 7.22 -3.03 -11.30
N ASP A 99 5.98 -2.87 -11.72
CA ASP A 99 4.97 -2.13 -10.94
C ASP A 99 4.55 -2.89 -9.67
N ALA A 100 4.43 -4.22 -9.73
CA ALA A 100 4.07 -5.04 -8.58
C ALA A 100 5.10 -4.98 -7.45
N VAL A 101 6.40 -4.90 -7.77
CA VAL A 101 7.48 -4.94 -6.78
C VAL A 101 8.06 -3.56 -6.45
N ARG A 102 7.59 -2.50 -7.12
CA ARG A 102 8.16 -1.14 -7.01
C ARG A 102 8.25 -0.65 -5.59
N ALA A 103 7.17 -0.77 -4.82
CA ALA A 103 7.15 -0.31 -3.44
C ALA A 103 8.23 -1.01 -2.58
N ASP A 104 8.38 -2.32 -2.75
CA ASP A 104 9.34 -3.12 -2.00
C ASP A 104 10.77 -2.78 -2.42
N VAL A 105 11.06 -2.70 -3.71
CA VAL A 105 12.39 -2.33 -4.25
C VAL A 105 12.82 -0.96 -3.75
N CYS A 106 11.94 0.04 -3.82
CA CYS A 106 12.25 1.39 -3.34
C CYS A 106 12.48 1.41 -1.82
N SER A 107 11.69 0.65 -1.06
CA SER A 107 11.86 0.55 0.40
C SER A 107 13.20 -0.10 0.80
N MET A 108 13.72 -0.99 -0.04
CA MET A 108 15.02 -1.65 0.14
C MET A 108 16.20 -0.79 -0.35
N GLY A 109 15.97 0.36 -0.99
CA GLY A 109 17.03 1.17 -1.57
C GLY A 109 17.67 0.51 -2.80
N GLY A 110 16.88 -0.21 -3.59
CA GLY A 110 17.34 -0.88 -4.80
C GLY A 110 17.33 0.01 -6.04
N ASP A 111 18.41 -0.06 -6.82
CA ASP A 111 18.59 0.63 -8.10
C ASP A 111 18.36 -0.30 -9.31
N LEU A 112 18.53 -1.61 -9.09
CA LEU A 112 18.50 -2.62 -10.14
C LEU A 112 17.90 -3.92 -9.62
N VAL A 113 17.12 -4.60 -10.45
CA VAL A 113 16.54 -5.90 -10.13
C VAL A 113 17.00 -6.94 -11.14
N VAL A 114 17.53 -8.05 -10.65
CA VAL A 114 17.96 -9.19 -11.47
C VAL A 114 16.93 -10.29 -11.35
N THR A 115 16.26 -10.59 -12.46
CA THR A 115 15.15 -11.57 -12.49
C THR A 115 15.65 -12.96 -12.85
N GLN A 116 15.00 -13.97 -12.27
CA GLN A 116 15.14 -15.37 -12.63
C GLN A 116 13.79 -15.87 -13.12
N VAL A 117 13.80 -16.43 -14.33
CA VAL A 117 12.60 -16.97 -14.99
C VAL A 117 12.61 -18.48 -15.01
N ASP A 118 11.44 -19.10 -14.88
CA ASP A 118 11.28 -20.55 -15.05
C ASP A 118 11.20 -20.96 -16.53
N ALA A 119 11.03 -22.27 -16.79
CA ALA A 119 10.91 -22.81 -18.14
C ALA A 119 9.67 -22.30 -18.90
N GLN A 120 8.71 -21.70 -18.20
CA GLN A 120 7.47 -21.14 -18.73
C GLN A 120 7.57 -19.63 -18.95
N GLY A 121 8.74 -19.02 -18.72
CA GLY A 121 8.98 -17.58 -18.88
C GLY A 121 8.43 -16.73 -17.75
N THR A 122 8.15 -17.34 -16.60
CA THR A 122 7.54 -16.69 -15.44
C THR A 122 8.61 -16.23 -14.47
N ILE A 123 8.54 -14.99 -13.99
CA ILE A 123 9.51 -14.47 -13.02
C ILE A 123 9.21 -15.10 -11.66
N VAL A 124 10.04 -16.05 -11.21
CA VAL A 124 9.83 -16.81 -9.97
C VAL A 124 10.64 -16.25 -8.80
N ARG A 125 11.73 -15.55 -9.10
CA ARG A 125 12.61 -14.92 -8.12
C ARG A 125 13.26 -13.68 -8.73
N ALA A 126 13.57 -12.70 -7.91
CA ALA A 126 14.45 -11.62 -8.28
C ALA A 126 15.37 -11.21 -7.12
N ALA A 127 16.58 -10.76 -7.46
CA ALA A 127 17.50 -10.12 -6.52
C ALA A 127 17.41 -8.60 -6.69
N VAL A 128 17.26 -7.89 -5.58
CA VAL A 128 17.25 -6.42 -5.53
C VAL A 128 18.66 -5.97 -5.23
N LEU A 129 19.21 -5.15 -6.11
CA LEU A 129 20.58 -4.69 -6.07
C LEU A 129 20.65 -3.18 -5.87
N ARG A 130 21.61 -2.76 -5.07
CA ARG A 130 22.00 -1.36 -4.89
C ARG A 130 23.32 -1.10 -5.59
N ARG A 131 23.48 0.09 -6.17
CA ARG A 131 24.74 0.53 -6.74
C ARG A 131 25.74 0.82 -5.62
N LEU A 132 26.93 0.26 -5.72
CA LEU A 132 28.04 0.61 -4.85
C LEU A 132 28.52 2.02 -5.23
N ALA A 133 28.72 2.89 -4.24
CA ALA A 133 29.38 4.16 -4.48
C ALA A 133 30.77 3.87 -5.04
N THR A 134 31.02 4.30 -6.27
CA THR A 134 32.38 4.26 -6.84
C THR A 134 33.29 5.09 -5.92
N PRO A 135 34.43 4.55 -5.48
CA PRO A 135 35.37 5.28 -4.61
C PRO A 135 35.89 6.56 -5.25
#